data_AF-A0A5N6R1G3-F1
#
_entry.id   AF-A0A5N6R1G3-F1
#
_cell.length_a   1.000
_cell.length_b   1.000
_cell.length_c   1.000
_cell.angle_alpha   90.00
_cell.angle_beta   90.00
_cell.angle_gamma   90.00
#
_symmetry.space_group_name_H-M   'P 1'
#
loop_
_entity.id
_entity.type
_entity.pdbx_description
1 polymer ?
#
loop_
_entity_poly.entity_id
_entity_poly.type
_entity_poly.pdbx_seq_one_letter_code
_entity_poly.pdbx_strand_id
1 'polypeptide(L)'
;MVEEGIRGLDVGILINNAGMAYPYKMYFHEVELEVIESIVEVNIDAATWVTRAVLPGMLKKKKGAILNIGSASSTFSYPLGAVYAATKAYIAMFSRSLGLEYRQQGIDIQCQTPMYVATNIIRGLKAPLFLIPSPEMYSKASIRWIGYEHICIPYWIHSVQRFIMRGLPEPLLDWCIELFFLNILRKTRLKKMNTVKQ
;
A
#
# COMPACT_ATOMS: atom_id res chain seq x y z
N MET A 1 -13.86 -19.41 7.41
CA MET A 1 -12.58 -19.30 6.66
C MET A 1 -12.86 -18.59 5.33
N VAL A 2 -11.86 -18.00 4.65
CA VAL A 2 -12.11 -17.19 3.42
C VAL A 2 -12.87 -17.98 2.35
N GLU A 3 -12.58 -19.28 2.22
CA GLU A 3 -13.23 -20.22 1.29
C GLU A 3 -14.75 -20.32 1.50
N GLU A 4 -15.21 -20.15 2.73
CA GLU A 4 -16.63 -20.12 3.06
C GLU A 4 -17.27 -18.81 2.62
N GLY A 5 -16.56 -17.69 2.80
CA GLY A 5 -17.03 -16.35 2.38
C GLY A 5 -17.13 -16.18 0.87
N ILE A 6 -16.36 -16.95 0.09
CA ILE A 6 -16.41 -16.92 -1.38
C ILE A 6 -17.24 -18.06 -1.98
N ARG A 7 -17.86 -18.91 -1.15
CA ARG A 7 -18.61 -20.08 -1.63
C ARG A 7 -19.78 -19.65 -2.50
N GLY A 8 -19.85 -20.20 -3.71
CA GLY A 8 -20.91 -19.89 -4.68
C GLY A 8 -20.72 -18.57 -5.44
N LEU A 9 -19.66 -17.81 -5.17
CA LEU A 9 -19.35 -16.58 -5.91
C LEU A 9 -18.54 -16.86 -7.17
N ASP A 10 -18.87 -16.16 -8.25
CA ASP A 10 -18.01 -16.02 -9.42
C ASP A 10 -17.13 -14.78 -9.27
N VAL A 11 -15.97 -14.94 -8.61
CA VAL A 11 -15.03 -13.84 -8.39
C VAL A 11 -14.23 -13.54 -9.66
N GLY A 12 -14.65 -12.52 -10.40
CA GLY A 12 -13.92 -12.03 -11.58
C GLY A 12 -12.75 -11.10 -11.25
N ILE A 13 -12.88 -10.29 -10.20
CA ILE A 13 -11.84 -9.35 -9.74
C ILE A 13 -11.73 -9.44 -8.22
N LEU A 14 -10.51 -9.64 -7.72
CA LEU A 14 -10.17 -9.52 -6.30
C LEU A 14 -9.38 -8.24 -6.08
N ILE A 15 -9.76 -7.45 -5.07
CA ILE A 15 -9.02 -6.25 -4.66
C ILE A 15 -8.59 -6.39 -3.19
N ASN A 16 -7.30 -6.68 -2.98
CA ASN A 16 -6.69 -6.66 -1.64
C ASN A 16 -6.33 -5.21 -1.28
N ASN A 17 -7.34 -4.45 -0.84
CA ASN A 17 -7.21 -3.06 -0.41
C ASN A 17 -7.12 -2.89 1.11
N ALA A 18 -7.66 -3.85 1.89
CA ALA A 18 -7.60 -3.79 3.34
C ALA A 18 -6.15 -3.62 3.80
N GLY A 19 -5.94 -2.70 4.74
CA GLY A 19 -4.60 -2.40 5.21
C GLY A 19 -4.61 -1.57 6.48
N MET A 20 -3.60 -1.80 7.30
CA MET A 20 -3.34 -1.04 8.51
C MET A 20 -1.99 -0.36 8.44
N ALA A 21 -1.92 0.80 9.08
CA ALA A 21 -0.71 1.57 9.26
C ALA A 21 -0.59 1.92 10.76
N TYR A 22 0.53 2.53 11.10
CA TYR A 22 0.78 2.98 12.47
C TYR A 22 -0.25 4.04 12.86
N PRO A 23 -0.76 4.04 14.11
CA PRO A 23 -1.73 5.02 14.57
C PRO A 23 -1.14 6.44 14.58
N TYR A 24 0.16 6.55 14.84
CA TYR A 24 0.94 7.78 14.74
C TYR A 24 2.41 7.45 14.46
N LYS A 25 3.20 8.47 14.07
CA LYS A 25 4.64 8.30 13.84
C LYS A 25 5.35 8.16 15.18
N MET A 26 6.14 7.11 15.33
CA MET A 26 6.89 6.77 16.53
C MET A 26 8.14 5.95 16.16
N TYR A 27 9.11 5.89 17.06
CA TYR A 27 10.28 5.04 16.87
C TYR A 27 9.90 3.57 17.02
N PHE A 28 10.62 2.69 16.35
CA PHE A 28 10.30 1.26 16.31
C PHE A 28 10.21 0.62 17.71
N HIS A 29 11.13 0.98 18.62
CA HIS A 29 11.13 0.46 19.99
C HIS A 29 9.97 0.98 20.88
N GLU A 30 9.21 1.98 20.40
CA GLU A 30 8.05 2.53 21.11
C GLU A 30 6.74 1.83 20.68
N VAL A 31 6.78 1.01 19.62
CA VAL A 31 5.57 0.40 19.04
C VAL A 31 5.15 -0.82 19.84
N GLU A 32 3.88 -0.86 20.21
CA GLU A 32 3.27 -2.03 20.87
C GLU A 32 3.31 -3.25 19.95
N LEU A 33 3.54 -4.43 20.53
CA LEU A 33 3.67 -5.68 19.78
C LEU A 33 2.39 -5.99 19.01
N GLU A 34 1.24 -5.76 19.64
CA GLU A 34 -0.09 -6.00 19.08
C GLU A 34 -0.31 -5.17 17.81
N VAL A 35 0.24 -3.94 17.76
CA VAL A 35 0.17 -3.09 16.56
C VAL A 35 1.03 -3.65 15.44
N ILE A 36 2.23 -4.16 15.77
CA ILE A 36 3.13 -4.80 14.79
C ILE A 36 2.45 -6.03 14.19
N GLU A 37 1.94 -6.93 15.05
CA GLU A 37 1.25 -8.15 14.66
C GLU A 37 0.03 -7.85 13.78
N SER A 38 -0.80 -6.89 14.20
CA SER A 38 -2.00 -6.57 13.43
C SER A 38 -1.68 -5.94 12.06
N ILE A 39 -0.60 -5.17 11.94
CA ILE A 39 -0.13 -4.64 10.64
C ILE A 39 0.31 -5.79 9.73
N VAL A 40 1.05 -6.78 10.27
CA VAL A 40 1.50 -7.95 9.51
C VAL A 40 0.30 -8.79 9.08
N GLU A 41 -0.58 -9.14 10.01
CA GLU A 41 -1.74 -10.00 9.75
C GLU A 41 -2.66 -9.40 8.66
N VAL A 42 -2.98 -8.10 8.77
CA VAL A 42 -3.87 -7.46 7.79
C VAL A 42 -3.17 -7.20 6.45
N ASN A 43 -1.91 -6.72 6.46
CA ASN A 43 -1.27 -6.31 5.21
C ASN A 43 -0.62 -7.46 4.44
N ILE A 44 -0.23 -8.54 5.12
CA ILE A 44 0.45 -9.69 4.52
C ILE A 44 -0.50 -10.89 4.51
N ASP A 45 -0.87 -11.39 5.69
CA ASP A 45 -1.53 -12.68 5.81
C ASP A 45 -2.89 -12.67 5.12
N ALA A 46 -3.74 -11.68 5.41
CA ALA A 46 -5.05 -11.56 4.80
C ALA A 46 -4.98 -11.53 3.26
N ALA A 47 -4.10 -10.71 2.68
CA ALA A 47 -3.94 -10.62 1.23
C ALA A 47 -3.44 -11.94 0.62
N THR A 48 -2.51 -12.63 1.29
CA THR A 48 -1.98 -13.93 0.86
C THR A 48 -3.06 -15.00 0.90
N TRP A 49 -3.80 -15.11 2.00
CA TRP A 49 -4.84 -16.14 2.18
C TRP A 49 -6.02 -15.94 1.24
N VAL A 50 -6.49 -14.70 1.09
CA VAL A 50 -7.59 -14.41 0.16
C VAL A 50 -7.18 -14.66 -1.28
N THR A 51 -5.97 -14.27 -1.66
CA THR A 51 -5.42 -14.59 -2.99
C THR A 51 -5.39 -16.10 -3.22
N ARG A 52 -4.85 -16.87 -2.27
CA ARG A 52 -4.79 -18.34 -2.35
C ARG A 52 -6.19 -18.98 -2.48
N ALA A 53 -7.19 -18.46 -1.77
CA ALA A 53 -8.55 -19.00 -1.80
C ALA A 53 -9.26 -18.72 -3.14
N VAL A 54 -9.06 -17.53 -3.72
CA VAL A 54 -9.76 -17.11 -4.96
C VAL A 54 -9.10 -17.69 -6.22
N LEU A 55 -7.77 -17.82 -6.22
CA LEU A 55 -7.00 -18.17 -7.41
C LEU A 55 -7.45 -19.46 -8.12
N PRO A 56 -7.76 -20.58 -7.43
CA PRO A 56 -8.24 -21.80 -8.10
C PRO A 56 -9.51 -21.60 -8.92
N GLY A 57 -10.41 -20.72 -8.46
CA GLY A 57 -11.64 -20.39 -9.17
C GLY A 57 -11.39 -19.64 -10.48
N MET A 58 -10.47 -18.66 -10.45
CA MET A 58 -10.04 -17.92 -11.63
C MET A 58 -9.31 -18.81 -12.64
N LEU A 59 -8.45 -19.72 -12.16
CA LEU A 59 -7.69 -20.66 -13.00
C LEU A 59 -8.57 -21.61 -13.80
N LYS A 60 -9.64 -22.14 -13.18
CA LYS A 60 -10.63 -22.99 -13.89
C LYS A 60 -11.25 -22.29 -15.09
N LYS A 61 -11.39 -20.95 -15.02
CA LYS A 61 -12.00 -20.12 -16.06
C LYS A 61 -10.98 -19.49 -17.00
N LYS A 62 -9.68 -19.61 -16.68
CA LYS A 62 -8.57 -18.93 -17.34
C LYS A 62 -8.81 -17.42 -17.51
N LYS A 63 -9.44 -16.82 -16.51
CA LYS A 63 -9.86 -15.42 -16.53
C LYS A 63 -10.03 -14.92 -15.10
N GLY A 64 -9.35 -13.83 -14.78
CA GLY A 64 -9.51 -13.12 -13.52
C GLY A 64 -8.45 -12.04 -13.33
N ALA A 65 -8.71 -11.11 -12.44
CA ALA A 65 -7.73 -10.09 -12.06
C ALA A 65 -7.59 -10.01 -10.53
N ILE A 66 -6.35 -9.91 -10.05
CA ILE A 66 -6.04 -9.68 -8.63
C ILE A 66 -5.26 -8.36 -8.55
N LEU A 67 -5.86 -7.41 -7.85
CA LEU A 67 -5.29 -6.10 -7.59
C LEU A 67 -4.90 -5.98 -6.12
N ASN A 68 -3.62 -5.82 -5.86
CA ASN A 68 -3.08 -5.56 -4.53
C ASN A 68 -2.73 -4.08 -4.36
N ILE A 69 -3.12 -3.49 -3.23
CA ILE A 69 -2.80 -2.08 -2.94
C ILE A 69 -1.52 -2.00 -2.11
N GLY A 70 -0.43 -1.70 -2.81
CA GLY A 70 0.88 -1.38 -2.26
C GLY A 70 0.98 0.07 -1.79
N SER A 71 2.19 0.61 -1.88
CA SER A 71 2.49 2.00 -1.54
C SER A 71 3.82 2.40 -2.18
N ALA A 72 4.09 3.70 -2.35
CA ALA A 72 5.43 4.19 -2.67
C ALA A 72 6.51 3.71 -1.68
N SER A 73 6.13 3.46 -0.42
CA SER A 73 6.99 2.84 0.60
C SER A 73 7.42 1.40 0.28
N SER A 74 6.88 0.78 -0.78
CA SER A 74 7.38 -0.51 -1.28
C SER A 74 8.77 -0.40 -1.92
N THR A 75 9.20 0.81 -2.30
CA THR A 75 10.49 1.04 -2.98
C THR A 75 11.31 2.20 -2.40
N PHE A 76 10.74 3.00 -1.50
CA PHE A 76 11.43 4.13 -0.87
C PHE A 76 11.39 3.98 0.64
N SER A 77 12.42 4.51 1.30
CA SER A 77 12.52 4.59 2.75
C SER A 77 11.29 5.26 3.37
N TYR A 78 10.81 4.71 4.49
CA TYR A 78 9.63 5.21 5.19
C TYR A 78 9.86 5.14 6.71
N PRO A 79 10.67 6.06 7.26
CA PRO A 79 11.01 6.06 8.67
C PRO A 79 9.77 6.26 9.55
N LEU A 80 9.84 5.78 10.80
CA LEU A 80 8.74 5.82 11.76
C LEU A 80 7.48 5.04 11.31
N GLY A 81 7.66 4.10 10.38
CA GLY A 81 6.63 3.20 9.85
C GLY A 81 7.27 1.98 9.16
N ALA A 82 8.38 1.47 9.72
CA ALA A 82 9.23 0.48 9.08
C ALA A 82 8.50 -0.84 8.78
N VAL A 83 7.71 -1.36 9.72
CA VAL A 83 6.95 -2.60 9.52
C VAL A 83 5.92 -2.40 8.41
N TYR A 84 5.21 -1.27 8.39
CA TYR A 84 4.27 -0.95 7.33
C TYR A 84 4.96 -0.95 5.96
N ALA A 85 6.09 -0.27 5.81
CA ALA A 85 6.85 -0.23 4.57
C ALA A 85 7.30 -1.63 4.12
N ALA A 86 7.80 -2.45 5.06
CA ALA A 86 8.17 -3.83 4.81
C ALA A 86 6.99 -4.66 4.31
N THR A 87 5.79 -4.52 4.90
CA THR A 87 4.58 -5.21 4.41
C THR A 87 4.18 -4.77 3.00
N LYS A 88 4.37 -3.50 2.64
CA LYS A 88 4.08 -3.00 1.29
C LYS A 88 5.12 -3.48 0.28
N ALA A 89 6.39 -3.58 0.67
CA ALA A 89 7.43 -4.23 -0.13
C ALA A 89 7.14 -5.72 -0.36
N TYR A 90 6.68 -6.45 0.67
CA TYR A 90 6.20 -7.83 0.55
C TYR A 90 5.11 -7.93 -0.51
N ILE A 91 4.05 -7.12 -0.41
CA ILE A 91 2.92 -7.17 -1.35
C ILE A 91 3.35 -6.85 -2.79
N ALA A 92 4.26 -5.90 -2.98
CA ALA A 92 4.82 -5.61 -4.30
C ALA A 92 5.57 -6.83 -4.87
N MET A 93 6.44 -7.47 -4.09
CA MET A 93 7.17 -8.65 -4.56
C MET A 93 6.23 -9.84 -4.79
N PHE A 94 5.32 -10.11 -3.85
CA PHE A 94 4.28 -11.14 -3.96
C PHE A 94 3.49 -11.00 -5.26
N SER A 95 3.02 -9.80 -5.57
CA SER A 95 2.25 -9.54 -6.79
C SER A 95 3.09 -9.72 -8.06
N ARG A 96 4.36 -9.30 -8.02
CA ARG A 96 5.28 -9.46 -9.16
C ARG A 96 5.55 -10.94 -9.44
N SER A 97 5.83 -11.73 -8.40
CA SER A 97 6.09 -13.16 -8.55
C SER A 97 4.86 -13.90 -9.06
N LEU A 98 3.71 -13.73 -8.41
CA LEU A 98 2.46 -14.36 -8.86
C LEU A 98 2.06 -13.91 -10.27
N GLY A 99 2.25 -12.63 -10.59
CA GLY A 99 2.01 -12.12 -11.93
C GLY A 99 2.78 -12.90 -13.00
N LEU A 100 4.05 -13.22 -12.74
CA LEU A 100 4.85 -14.03 -13.65
C LEU A 100 4.43 -15.50 -13.67
N GLU A 101 4.03 -16.07 -12.52
CA GLU A 101 3.54 -17.46 -12.42
C GLU A 101 2.24 -17.71 -13.20
N TYR A 102 1.29 -16.77 -13.14
CA TYR A 102 -0.08 -16.99 -13.62
C TYR A 102 -0.45 -16.21 -14.89
N ARG A 103 0.42 -15.34 -15.42
CA ARG A 103 0.13 -14.56 -16.66
C ARG A 103 -0.28 -15.44 -17.84
N GLN A 104 0.40 -16.57 -18.05
CA GLN A 104 0.08 -17.49 -19.16
C GLN A 104 -1.22 -18.28 -18.94
N GLN A 105 -1.77 -18.23 -17.72
CA GLN A 105 -3.00 -18.92 -17.33
C GLN A 105 -4.23 -18.00 -17.41
N GLY A 106 -4.06 -16.79 -17.98
CA GLY A 106 -5.13 -15.81 -18.16
C GLY A 106 -5.50 -15.02 -16.90
N ILE A 107 -4.58 -14.95 -15.93
CA ILE A 107 -4.78 -14.21 -14.68
C ILE A 107 -3.88 -12.98 -14.66
N ASP A 108 -4.49 -11.81 -14.56
CA ASP A 108 -3.78 -10.54 -14.40
C ASP A 108 -3.57 -10.25 -12.91
N ILE A 109 -2.32 -10.27 -12.45
CA ILE A 109 -1.97 -9.95 -11.07
C ILE A 109 -1.11 -8.69 -11.06
N GLN A 110 -1.56 -7.68 -10.31
CA GLN A 110 -0.99 -6.35 -10.28
C GLN A 110 -0.90 -5.82 -8.84
N CYS A 111 0.18 -5.10 -8.53
CA CYS A 111 0.27 -4.24 -7.36
C CYS A 111 0.32 -2.77 -7.78
N GLN A 112 -0.60 -1.99 -7.23
CA GLN A 112 -0.64 -0.55 -7.40
C GLN A 112 0.08 0.12 -6.24
N THR A 113 1.03 1.00 -6.54
CA THR A 113 1.92 1.63 -5.56
C THR A 113 1.67 3.15 -5.46
N PRO A 114 0.52 3.57 -4.89
CA PRO A 114 0.20 4.98 -4.74
C PRO A 114 1.20 5.72 -3.85
N MET A 115 1.33 7.03 -4.11
CA MET A 115 1.80 7.99 -3.11
C MET A 115 0.66 8.27 -2.12
N TYR A 116 0.60 9.46 -1.52
CA TYR A 116 -0.49 9.79 -0.60
C TYR A 116 -1.84 9.91 -1.35
N VAL A 117 -2.88 9.27 -0.81
CA VAL A 117 -4.29 9.36 -1.24
C VAL A 117 -5.11 9.80 -0.03
N ALA A 118 -6.10 10.67 -0.24
CA ALA A 118 -6.90 11.29 0.83
C ALA A 118 -7.81 10.29 1.56
N THR A 119 -7.21 9.45 2.40
CA THR A 119 -7.87 8.42 3.22
C THR A 119 -7.65 8.68 4.71
N ASN A 120 -8.35 7.94 5.56
CA ASN A 120 -8.19 8.04 7.02
C ASN A 120 -6.75 7.73 7.49
N ILE A 121 -5.98 6.95 6.72
CA ILE A 121 -4.58 6.60 7.02
C ILE A 121 -3.67 7.84 7.04
N ILE A 122 -3.99 8.88 6.27
CA ILE A 122 -3.16 10.10 6.18
C ILE A 122 -3.78 11.30 6.91
N ARG A 123 -4.79 11.06 7.77
CA ARG A 123 -5.55 12.10 8.47
C ARG A 123 -4.60 13.04 9.21
N GLY A 124 -4.57 14.31 8.79
CA GLY A 124 -3.72 15.35 9.39
C GLY A 124 -2.49 15.74 8.56
N LEU A 125 -2.18 15.04 7.47
CA LEU A 125 -1.19 15.48 6.49
C LEU A 125 -1.78 16.61 5.62
N LYS A 126 -1.12 17.77 5.58
CA LYS A 126 -1.48 18.88 4.69
C LYS A 126 -0.52 18.90 3.50
N ALA A 127 -1.03 18.71 2.29
CA ALA A 127 -0.30 18.94 1.05
C ALA A 127 -1.25 19.50 -0.03
N PRO A 128 -0.73 20.08 -1.13
CA PRO A 128 -1.55 20.53 -2.24
C PRO A 128 -2.47 19.42 -2.77
N LEU A 129 -3.74 19.76 -3.02
CA LEU A 129 -4.79 18.81 -3.40
C LEU A 129 -4.47 18.02 -4.68
N PHE A 130 -3.69 18.58 -5.60
CA PHE A 130 -3.32 17.90 -6.83
C PHE A 130 -2.28 16.78 -6.61
N LEU A 131 -1.47 16.83 -5.55
CA LEU A 131 -0.52 15.75 -5.22
C LEU A 131 -1.20 14.59 -4.48
N ILE A 132 -2.35 14.85 -3.86
CA ILE A 132 -3.11 13.90 -3.05
C ILE A 132 -4.50 13.73 -3.68
N PRO A 133 -4.69 12.78 -4.61
CA PRO A 133 -6.00 12.54 -5.20
C PRO A 133 -7.00 12.08 -4.13
N SER A 134 -8.28 12.32 -4.40
CA SER A 134 -9.36 11.70 -3.63
C SER A 134 -9.40 10.19 -3.88
N PRO A 135 -9.98 9.39 -2.97
CA PRO A 135 -10.18 7.96 -3.20
C PRO A 135 -10.93 7.66 -4.50
N GLU A 136 -11.90 8.48 -4.86
CA GLU A 136 -12.70 8.33 -6.09
C GLU A 136 -11.86 8.62 -7.35
N MET A 137 -10.98 9.62 -7.28
CA MET A 137 -10.09 9.94 -8.39
C MET A 137 -9.05 8.83 -8.58
N TYR A 138 -8.49 8.31 -7.48
CA TYR A 138 -7.54 7.22 -7.52
C TYR A 138 -8.19 5.91 -8.01
N SER A 139 -9.38 5.57 -7.52
CA SER A 139 -10.09 4.34 -7.94
C SER A 139 -10.46 4.35 -9.42
N LYS A 140 -10.89 5.49 -9.96
CA LYS A 140 -11.12 5.66 -11.41
C LYS A 140 -9.85 5.44 -12.24
N ALA A 141 -8.70 5.93 -11.78
CA ALA A 141 -7.43 5.71 -12.44
C ALA A 141 -6.99 4.24 -12.32
N SER A 142 -7.15 3.66 -11.13
CA SER A 142 -6.82 2.29 -10.77
C SER A 142 -7.48 1.25 -11.69
N ILE A 143 -8.80 1.34 -11.86
CA ILE A 143 -9.56 0.35 -12.66
C ILE A 143 -9.13 0.39 -14.13
N ARG A 144 -8.80 1.58 -14.66
CA ARG A 144 -8.34 1.75 -16.05
C ARG A 144 -6.96 1.13 -16.32
N TRP A 145 -6.17 0.84 -15.28
CA TRP A 145 -4.80 0.33 -15.40
C TRP A 145 -4.68 -1.19 -15.21
N ILE A 146 -5.80 -1.88 -14.94
CA ILE A 146 -5.80 -3.34 -14.80
C ILE A 146 -5.34 -3.98 -16.12
N GLY A 147 -4.39 -4.92 -16.04
CA GLY A 147 -3.87 -5.67 -17.19
C GLY A 147 -2.66 -5.05 -17.92
N TYR A 148 -2.21 -3.84 -17.56
CA TYR A 148 -1.09 -3.19 -18.25
C TYR A 148 0.29 -3.63 -17.71
N GLU A 149 0.52 -3.48 -16.40
CA GLU A 149 1.81 -3.75 -15.76
C GLU A 149 1.62 -4.44 -14.40
N HIS A 150 2.57 -5.28 -14.00
CA HIS A 150 2.50 -5.96 -12.70
C HIS A 150 2.73 -5.03 -11.50
N ILE A 151 3.55 -3.98 -11.64
CA ILE A 151 3.77 -2.96 -10.60
C ILE A 151 3.57 -1.59 -11.22
N CYS A 152 2.51 -0.90 -10.83
CA CYS A 152 2.13 0.34 -11.49
C CYS A 152 1.75 1.46 -10.53
N ILE A 153 1.64 2.66 -11.08
CA ILE A 153 1.17 3.87 -10.41
C ILE A 153 0.09 4.48 -11.30
N PRO A 154 -1.20 4.13 -11.10
CA PRO A 154 -2.27 4.50 -12.02
C PRO A 154 -2.52 6.01 -12.12
N TYR A 155 -2.27 6.74 -11.05
CA TYR A 155 -2.44 8.19 -11.03
C TYR A 155 -1.20 8.89 -11.56
N TRP A 156 -1.30 9.50 -12.74
CA TRP A 156 -0.15 10.03 -13.47
C TRP A 156 0.68 11.06 -12.70
N ILE A 157 0.08 11.87 -11.81
CA ILE A 157 0.82 12.82 -10.97
C ILE A 157 1.74 12.07 -9.99
N HIS A 158 1.28 10.94 -9.44
CA HIS A 158 2.14 10.08 -8.61
C HIS A 158 3.28 9.47 -9.44
N SER A 159 3.07 9.20 -10.72
CA SER A 159 4.15 8.77 -11.63
C SER A 159 5.20 9.86 -11.84
N VAL A 160 4.78 11.13 -12.00
CA VAL A 160 5.69 12.28 -12.05
C VAL A 160 6.46 12.44 -10.73
N GLN A 161 5.78 12.32 -9.58
CA GLN A 161 6.44 12.35 -8.27
C GLN A 161 7.49 11.24 -8.15
N ARG A 162 7.15 10.00 -8.55
CA ARG A 162 8.08 8.87 -8.53
C ARG A 162 9.28 9.12 -9.43
N PHE A 163 9.06 9.70 -10.62
CA PHE A 163 10.13 10.04 -11.56
C PHE A 163 11.11 11.03 -10.94
N ILE A 164 10.61 12.12 -10.34
CA ILE A 164 11.44 13.13 -9.66
C ILE A 164 12.21 12.48 -8.50
N MET A 165 11.54 11.69 -7.66
CA MET A 165 12.19 11.03 -6.52
C MET A 165 13.30 10.07 -6.96
N ARG A 166 13.10 9.32 -8.05
CA ARG A 166 14.12 8.42 -8.61
C ARG A 166 15.30 9.14 -9.27
N GLY A 167 15.12 10.39 -9.66
CA GLY A 167 16.20 11.21 -10.21
C GLY A 167 17.18 11.73 -9.14
N LEU A 168 16.82 11.66 -7.86
CA LEU A 168 17.68 12.10 -6.76
C LEU A 168 18.64 10.96 -6.35
N PRO A 169 19.91 11.26 -6.03
CA PRO A 169 20.79 10.30 -5.37
C PRO A 169 20.17 9.79 -4.06
N GLU A 170 20.32 8.50 -3.78
CA GLU A 170 19.70 7.86 -2.59
C GLU A 170 20.00 8.61 -1.27
N PRO A 171 21.24 9.04 -0.97
CA PRO A 171 21.51 9.77 0.27
C PRO A 171 20.74 11.09 0.38
N LEU A 172 20.55 11.79 -0.74
CA LEU A 172 19.81 13.05 -0.78
C LEU A 172 18.31 12.81 -0.61
N LEU A 173 17.79 11.76 -1.24
CA LEU A 173 16.39 11.36 -1.09
C LEU A 173 16.09 10.94 0.35
N ASP A 174 16.91 10.09 0.93
CA ASP A 174 16.77 9.63 2.31
C ASP A 174 16.87 10.78 3.31
N TRP A 175 17.79 11.72 3.11
CA TRP A 175 17.88 12.93 3.91
C TRP A 175 16.60 13.80 3.83
N CYS A 176 16.07 14.01 2.63
CA CYS A 176 14.80 14.72 2.44
C CYS A 176 13.63 14.02 3.15
N ILE A 177 13.55 12.71 3.02
CA ILE A 177 12.54 11.87 3.68
C ILE A 177 12.69 11.97 5.20
N GLU A 178 13.90 11.80 5.73
CA GLU A 178 14.18 11.88 7.16
C GLU A 178 13.72 13.21 7.75
N LEU A 179 14.09 14.34 7.14
CA LEU A 179 13.67 15.67 7.58
C LEU A 179 12.15 15.81 7.62
N PHE A 180 11.46 15.31 6.60
CA PHE A 180 9.99 15.32 6.55
C PHE A 180 9.37 14.54 7.71
N PHE A 181 9.84 13.31 7.97
CA PHE A 181 9.31 12.47 9.05
C PHE A 181 9.65 12.98 10.44
N LEU A 182 10.86 13.49 10.66
CA LEU A 182 11.25 14.11 11.93
C LEU A 182 10.39 15.35 12.24
N ASN A 183 10.05 16.15 11.23
CA ASN A 183 9.12 17.27 11.40
C ASN A 183 7.72 16.81 11.79
N ILE A 184 7.21 15.73 11.20
CA ILE A 184 5.92 15.13 11.59
C ILE A 184 5.97 14.64 13.04
N LEU A 185 7.02 13.91 13.42
CA LEU A 185 7.20 13.38 14.78
C LEU A 185 7.21 14.52 15.81
N ARG A 186 7.98 15.58 15.55
CA ARG A 186 8.04 16.78 16.40
C ARG A 186 6.66 17.40 16.60
N LYS A 187 5.89 17.60 15.52
CA LYS A 187 4.53 18.17 15.60
C LYS A 187 3.56 17.27 16.38
N THR A 188 3.65 15.95 16.21
CA THR A 188 2.81 14.99 16.95
C THR A 188 3.13 15.00 18.45
N ARG A 189 4.42 14.99 18.82
CA ARG A 189 4.86 15.06 20.22
C ARG A 189 4.43 16.37 20.89
N LEU A 190 4.58 17.51 20.22
CA LEU A 190 4.14 18.81 20.72
C LEU A 190 2.62 18.86 20.99
N LYS A 191 1.80 18.32 20.09
CA LYS A 191 0.35 18.22 20.30
C LYS A 191 0.03 17.38 21.54
N LYS A 192 0.65 16.21 21.70
CA LYS A 192 0.43 15.32 22.86
C LYS A 192 0.81 16.03 24.17
N MET A 193 1.92 16.76 24.21
CA MET A 193 2.33 17.54 25.38
C MET A 193 1.33 18.65 25.74
N ASN A 194 0.75 19.33 24.75
CA ASN A 194 -0.23 20.39 24.99
C ASN A 194 -1.59 19.85 25.46
N THR A 195 -1.98 18.65 25.02
CA THR A 195 -3.22 18.00 25.47
C THR A 195 -3.13 17.47 26.89
N VAL A 196 -1.93 17.08 27.36
CA VAL A 196 -1.73 16.60 28.76
C VAL A 196 -1.67 17.77 29.77
N LYS A 197 -1.48 19.01 29.29
CA LYS A 197 -1.44 20.22 30.13
C LYS A 197 -2.81 20.89 30.34
N GLN A 198 -3.86 20.39 29.69
CA GLN A 198 -5.26 20.84 29.84
C GLN A 198 -6.05 19.80 30.61
#